data_AF-A0A4Q6JAJ7-F1
#
_entry.id   AF-A0A4Q6JAJ7-F1
#
_cell.length_a   1.000
_cell.length_b   1.000
_cell.length_c   1.000
_cell.angle_alpha   90.00
_cell.angle_beta   90.00
_cell.angle_gamma   90.00
#
_symmetry.space_group_name_H-M   'P 1'
#
loop_
_entity.id
_entity.type
_entity.pdbx_description
1 polymer ?
#
loop_
_entity_poly.entity_id
_entity_poly.type
_entity_poly.pdbx_seq_one_letter_code
_entity_poly.pdbx_strand_id
1 'polypeptide(L)'
;MSSLENYLLSLQINCYHTSVIQVYQVQKHIWQSLQNNSSYAQNVIEEFQLNGQPMGYQQKALFTLVLQHLGYKIQPTPENTLSVRHNHLLHDIRLVEQLNVFEG
;
A
#
# COMPACT_ATOMS: atom_id res chain seq x y z
N MET A 1 -11.51 16.40 1.02
CA MET A 1 -10.60 15.31 0.66
C MET A 1 -10.86 14.16 1.60
N SER A 2 -10.98 12.94 1.08
CA SER A 2 -11.15 11.72 1.89
C SER A 2 -9.91 11.44 2.75
N SER A 3 -10.02 10.62 3.80
CA SER A 3 -8.84 10.26 4.60
C SER A 3 -7.77 9.57 3.75
N LEU A 4 -8.18 8.79 2.75
CA LEU A 4 -7.26 8.16 1.79
C LEU A 4 -6.52 9.20 0.93
N GLU A 5 -7.19 10.24 0.43
CA GLU A 5 -6.53 11.32 -0.33
C GLU A 5 -5.54 12.10 0.53
N ASN A 6 -5.92 12.42 1.78
CA ASN A 6 -5.02 13.08 2.72
C ASN A 6 -3.83 12.20 3.07
N TYR A 7 -4.06 10.89 3.19
CA TYR A 7 -3.02 9.93 3.44
C TYR A 7 -2.03 9.84 2.27
N LEU A 8 -2.52 9.77 1.03
CA LEU A 8 -1.68 9.77 -0.16
C LEU A 8 -0.81 11.02 -0.28
N LEU A 9 -1.35 12.20 0.03
CA LEU A 9 -0.57 13.44 0.10
C LEU A 9 0.53 13.34 1.17
N SER A 10 0.21 12.79 2.35
CA SER A 10 1.17 12.62 3.44
C SER A 10 2.33 11.67 3.09
N LEU A 11 2.09 10.70 2.20
CA LEU A 11 3.10 9.75 1.74
C LEU A 11 4.06 10.36 0.71
N GLN A 12 3.81 11.58 0.22
CA GLN A 12 4.63 12.27 -0.79
C GLN A 12 4.91 11.43 -2.05
N ILE A 13 3.98 10.54 -2.41
CA ILE A 13 4.14 9.63 -3.55
C ILE A 13 3.96 10.43 -4.84
N ASN A 14 4.98 10.43 -5.69
CA ASN A 14 4.87 10.93 -7.06
C ASN A 14 4.10 9.90 -7.91
N CYS A 15 2.82 10.16 -8.16
CA CYS A 15 1.90 9.28 -8.88
C CYS A 15 1.97 9.39 -10.42
N TYR A 16 2.86 10.23 -10.97
CA TYR A 16 2.92 10.50 -12.42
C TYR A 16 3.69 9.45 -13.23
N HIS A 17 4.42 8.55 -12.57
CA HIS A 17 5.03 7.38 -13.20
C HIS A 17 4.46 6.10 -12.58
N THR A 18 4.39 5.03 -13.34
CA THR A 18 3.75 3.76 -12.98
C THR A 18 4.75 2.63 -13.21
N SER A 19 5.88 2.71 -12.49
CA SER A 19 6.96 1.72 -12.53
C SER A 19 6.94 0.82 -11.29
N VAL A 20 7.50 -0.40 -11.40
CA VAL A 20 7.68 -1.34 -10.26
C VAL A 20 8.40 -0.68 -9.09
N ILE A 21 9.38 0.17 -9.38
CA ILE A 21 10.16 0.91 -8.39
C ILE A 21 9.24 1.76 -7.52
N GLN A 22 8.24 2.41 -8.10
CA GLN A 22 7.29 3.21 -7.34
C GLN A 22 6.35 2.36 -6.51
N VAL A 23 5.90 1.21 -7.02
CA VAL A 23 5.05 0.32 -6.21
C VAL A 23 5.81 -0.14 -4.95
N TYR A 24 7.09 -0.46 -5.10
CA TYR A 24 7.96 -0.76 -3.97
C TYR A 24 8.14 0.44 -3.02
N GLN A 25 8.32 1.67 -3.55
CA GLN A 25 8.38 2.89 -2.74
C GLN A 25 7.08 3.13 -1.96
N VAL A 26 5.92 2.94 -2.59
CA VAL A 26 4.62 3.03 -1.92
C VAL A 26 4.55 2.04 -0.76
N GLN A 27 4.93 0.78 -0.99
CA GLN A 27 4.92 -0.25 0.04
C GLN A 27 5.81 0.15 1.24
N LYS A 28 7.01 0.65 0.97
CA LYS A 28 7.96 1.14 1.98
C LYS A 28 7.40 2.33 2.76
N HIS A 29 6.82 3.32 2.09
CA HIS A 29 6.29 4.51 2.75
C HIS A 29 5.07 4.19 3.63
N ILE A 30 4.20 3.28 3.21
CA ILE A 30 3.08 2.80 4.04
C ILE A 30 3.62 2.08 5.28
N TRP A 31 4.63 1.21 5.12
CA TRP A 31 5.23 0.50 6.25
C TRP A 31 5.85 1.48 7.27
N GLN A 32 6.63 2.46 6.80
CA GLN A 32 7.21 3.51 7.64
C GLN A 32 6.13 4.37 8.33
N SER A 33 5.07 4.71 7.60
CA SER A 33 3.96 5.49 8.12
C SER A 33 3.25 4.78 9.28
N LEU A 34 3.04 3.46 9.17
CA LEU A 34 2.48 2.63 10.23
C LEU A 34 3.44 2.52 11.43
N GLN A 35 4.72 2.26 11.18
CA GLN A 35 5.74 2.19 12.25
C GLN A 35 5.83 3.51 13.03
N ASN A 36 5.64 4.64 12.36
CA ASN A 36 5.69 5.96 12.96
C ASN A 36 4.36 6.42 13.58
N ASN A 37 3.34 5.55 13.66
CA ASN A 37 2.01 5.89 14.15
C ASN A 37 1.42 7.15 13.49
N SER A 38 1.58 7.28 12.17
CA SER A 38 1.07 8.43 11.41
C SER A 38 -0.43 8.63 11.66
N SER A 39 -0.82 9.84 12.07
CA SER A 39 -2.23 10.20 12.25
C SER A 39 -3.02 10.04 10.95
N TYR A 40 -2.40 10.28 9.80
CA TYR A 40 -3.03 10.05 8.49
C TYR A 40 -3.29 8.57 8.23
N ALA A 41 -2.35 7.69 8.59
CA ALA A 41 -2.56 6.24 8.48
C ALA A 41 -3.67 5.78 9.43
N GLN A 42 -3.68 6.27 10.66
CA GLN A 42 -4.69 5.91 11.66
C GLN A 42 -6.10 6.33 11.23
N ASN A 43 -6.25 7.52 10.64
CA ASN A 43 -7.55 7.96 10.10
C ASN A 43 -8.07 7.01 9.01
N VAL A 44 -7.20 6.51 8.13
CA VAL A 44 -7.60 5.52 7.10
C VAL A 44 -7.90 4.16 7.75
N ILE A 45 -7.11 3.72 8.73
CA ILE A 45 -7.38 2.47 9.45
C ILE A 45 -8.75 2.53 10.14
N GLU A 46 -9.09 3.64 10.79
CA GLU A 46 -10.38 3.87 11.43
C GLU A 46 -11.52 3.87 10.41
N GLU A 47 -11.41 4.68 9.35
CA GLU A 47 -12.44 4.82 8.32
C GLU A 47 -12.76 3.48 7.64
N PHE A 48 -11.73 2.66 7.39
CA PHE A 48 -11.86 1.34 6.75
C PHE A 48 -12.01 0.18 7.75
N GLN A 49 -12.22 0.46 9.03
CA GLN A 49 -12.43 -0.54 10.09
C GLN A 49 -11.31 -1.59 10.18
N LEU A 50 -10.08 -1.17 9.91
CA LEU A 50 -8.87 -1.99 10.02
C LEU A 50 -8.29 -2.00 11.45
N ASN A 51 -8.95 -1.29 12.37
CA ASN A 51 -8.59 -1.28 13.78
C ASN A 51 -8.70 -2.67 14.42
N GLY A 52 -7.73 -3.02 15.26
CA GLY A 52 -7.65 -4.34 15.89
C GLY A 52 -7.10 -5.45 14.99
N GLN A 53 -6.83 -5.18 13.71
CA GLN A 53 -6.13 -6.11 12.83
C GLN A 53 -4.61 -6.09 13.09
N PRO A 54 -3.89 -7.20 12.86
CA PRO A 54 -2.44 -7.21 12.94
C PRO A 54 -1.81 -6.19 11.99
N MET A 55 -0.69 -5.58 12.38
CA MET A 55 0.00 -4.56 11.58
C MET A 55 0.31 -5.01 10.15
N GLY A 56 0.67 -6.28 9.95
CA GLY A 56 0.89 -6.85 8.62
C GLY A 56 -0.38 -6.83 7.76
N TYR A 57 -1.55 -7.09 8.34
CA TYR A 57 -2.82 -6.98 7.64
C TYR A 57 -3.17 -5.52 7.31
N GLN A 58 -3.00 -4.62 8.28
CA GLN A 58 -3.24 -3.18 8.08
C GLN A 58 -2.38 -2.63 6.94
N GLN A 59 -1.11 -3.02 6.87
CA GLN A 59 -0.24 -2.62 5.78
C GLN A 59 -0.74 -3.12 4.42
N LYS A 60 -1.11 -4.40 4.31
CA LYS A 60 -1.61 -4.97 3.05
C LYS A 60 -2.90 -4.29 2.58
N ALA A 61 -3.80 -4.00 3.52
CA ALA A 61 -5.05 -3.31 3.24
C ALA A 61 -4.80 -1.87 2.76
N LEU A 62 -3.97 -1.10 3.47
CA LEU A 62 -3.60 0.26 3.05
C LEU A 62 -2.91 0.26 1.68
N PHE A 63 -2.00 -0.68 1.44
CA PHE A 63 -1.32 -0.81 0.16
C PHE A 63 -2.28 -1.10 -0.98
N THR A 64 -3.26 -1.98 -0.75
CA THR A 64 -4.33 -2.28 -1.72
C THR A 64 -5.16 -1.03 -2.03
N LEU A 65 -5.59 -0.28 -1.00
CA LEU A 65 -6.36 0.95 -1.16
C LEU A 65 -5.60 2.01 -1.96
N VAL A 66 -4.31 2.21 -1.64
CA VAL A 66 -3.44 3.15 -2.36
C VAL A 66 -3.29 2.74 -3.82
N LEU A 67 -3.03 1.46 -4.12
CA LEU A 67 -2.91 0.99 -5.49
C LEU A 67 -4.21 1.16 -6.29
N GLN A 68 -5.37 0.85 -5.70
CA GLN A 68 -6.66 1.10 -6.34
C GLN A 68 -6.87 2.57 -6.66
N HIS A 69 -6.56 3.47 -5.72
CA HIS A 69 -6.68 4.91 -5.92
C HIS A 69 -5.74 5.43 -7.02
N LEU A 70 -4.55 4.84 -7.14
CA LEU A 70 -3.59 5.15 -8.21
C LEU A 70 -3.99 4.55 -9.58
N GLY A 71 -5.15 3.90 -9.68
CA GLY A 71 -5.67 3.35 -10.94
C GLY A 71 -5.12 1.97 -11.32
N TYR A 72 -4.42 1.30 -10.41
CA TYR A 72 -3.95 -0.06 -10.66
C TYR A 72 -5.11 -1.06 -10.64
N LYS A 73 -5.17 -1.92 -11.64
CA LYS A 73 -6.09 -3.06 -11.66
C LYS A 73 -5.49 -4.17 -10.81
N ILE A 74 -6.15 -4.45 -9.69
CA ILE A 74 -5.79 -5.49 -8.74
C ILE A 74 -6.63 -6.73 -9.05
N GLN A 75 -5.97 -7.87 -9.26
CA GLN A 75 -6.62 -9.17 -9.21
C GLN A 75 -6.15 -9.92 -7.96
N PRO A 76 -7.06 -10.23 -7.01
CA PRO A 76 -6.72 -11.07 -5.88
C PRO A 76 -6.40 -12.48 -6.39
N THR A 77 -5.22 -13.00 -6.07
CA THR A 77 -4.87 -14.39 -6.34
C THR A 77 -5.00 -15.26 -5.08
N PRO A 78 -5.12 -16.59 -5.21
CA PRO A 78 -5.26 -17.52 -4.08
C PRO A 78 -4.12 -17.46 -3.06
N GLU A 79 -2.96 -16.91 -3.45
CA GLU A 79 -1.74 -16.85 -2.62
C GLU A 79 -1.57 -15.53 -1.87
N ASN A 80 -2.63 -14.73 -1.71
CA ASN A 80 -2.52 -13.40 -1.09
C ASN A 80 -1.48 -12.54 -1.87
N THR A 81 -1.44 -12.69 -3.20
CA THR A 81 -0.57 -11.92 -4.09
C THR A 81 -1.46 -10.95 -4.86
N LEU A 82 -1.10 -9.66 -4.88
CA LEU A 82 -1.72 -8.67 -5.77
C LEU A 82 -1.05 -8.80 -7.14
N SER A 83 -1.75 -9.36 -8.14
CA SER A 83 -1.29 -9.16 -9.52
C SER A 83 -1.63 -7.73 -9.92
N VAL A 84 -0.59 -6.91 -10.09
CA VAL A 84 -0.71 -5.50 -10.47
C VAL A 84 -0.37 -5.39 -11.94
N ARG A 85 -1.42 -5.22 -12.76
CA ARG A 85 -1.26 -5.01 -14.20
C ARG A 85 -1.32 -3.51 -14.50
N HIS A 86 -0.22 -2.96 -15.01
CA HIS A 86 -0.17 -1.59 -15.53
C HIS A 86 0.42 -1.58 -16.95
N ASN A 87 -0.38 -1.14 -17.92
CA ASN A 87 -0.08 -1.18 -19.36
C ASN A 87 0.32 -2.59 -19.88
N HIS A 88 1.54 -2.72 -20.41
CA HIS A 88 2.11 -3.91 -21.06
C HIS A 88 2.99 -4.77 -20.14
N LEU A 89 3.09 -4.42 -18.85
CA LEU A 89 3.89 -5.15 -17.88
C LEU A 89 2.97 -5.86 -16.89
N LEU A 90 3.10 -7.19 -16.84
CA LEU A 90 2.48 -8.03 -15.83
C LEU A 90 3.47 -8.14 -14.66
N HIS A 91 3.12 -7.57 -13.51
CA HIS A 91 3.91 -7.74 -12.30
C HIS A 91 3.05 -8.36 -11.21
N ASP A 92 3.43 -9.58 -10.82
CA ASP A 92 2.86 -10.22 -9.64
C ASP A 92 3.55 -9.66 -8.40
N ILE A 93 2.81 -8.84 -7.65
CA ILE A 93 3.29 -8.24 -6.41
C ILE A 93 2.74 -9.08 -5.28
N ARG A 94 3.59 -9.90 -4.67
CA ARG A 94 3.22 -10.60 -3.44
C ARG A 94 2.87 -9.54 -2.40
N LEU A 95 1.70 -9.66 -1.75
CA LEU A 95 1.45 -8.94 -0.50
C LEU A 95 2.32 -9.62 0.53
N VAL A 96 3.62 -9.34 0.49
CA VAL A 96 4.59 -10.00 1.36
C VAL A 96 4.20 -9.63 2.79
N GLU A 97 4.00 -10.66 3.61
CA GLU A 97 3.72 -10.54 5.03
C GLU A 97 4.98 -10.11 5.83
N GLN A 98 6.13 -9.99 5.17
CA GLN A 98 7.42 -9.75 5.78
C GLN A 98 8.27 -8.80 4.92
N LEU A 99 8.30 -7.52 5.31
CA LEU A 99 9.41 -6.62 5.04
C LEU A 99 10.53 -6.79 6.08
N ASN A 100 10.80 -8.03 6.53
CA ASN A 100 11.94 -8.34 7.40
C ASN A 100 13.23 -8.62 6.59
N VAL A 101 13.46 -7.90 5.48
CA VAL A 101 14.68 -8.07 4.66
C VAL A 101 15.38 -6.74 4.36
N PHE A 102 15.17 -5.72 5.20
CA PHE A 102 16.01 -4.51 5.17
C PHE A 102 16.65 -4.26 6.54
N GLU A 103 17.42 -5.26 7.00
CA GLU A 103 18.62 -4.96 7.78
C GLU A 103 19.79 -4.91 6.81
N GLY A 104 20.50 -3.78 6.80
CA GLY A 104 21.63 -3.47 5.93
C GLY A 104 21.90 -1.98 5.91
#